data_AF-A0A2W6BNW3-F1
#
_entry.id   AF-A0A2W6BNW3-F1
#
_cell.length_a   1.000
_cell.length_b   1.000
_cell.length_c   1.000
_cell.angle_alpha   90.00
_cell.angle_beta   90.00
_cell.angle_gamma   90.00
#
_symmetry.space_group_name_H-M   'P 1'
#
loop_
_entity.id
_entity.type
_entity.pdbx_description
1 polymer ?
#
loop_
_entity_poly.entity_id
_entity_poly.type
_entity_poly.pdbx_seq_one_letter_code
_entity_poly.pdbx_strand_id
1 'polypeptide(L)'
;MPAITMKCIAHQPIGAVRQWLFRRARIIATVDLPKETFADSGGVPNPSVLIVERLTHEETGLAEADALAPNPVFMAIPKTVGRDKRGNPVYYKTAEGLEVLDEKLDPRLDDDLPLVAGYFGDWVKEAGIVRR
;
A
#
# COMPACT_ATOMS: atom_id res chain seq x y z
N MET A 1 15.77 -23.75 42.07
CA MET A 1 15.64 -23.72 40.59
C MET A 1 15.16 -22.33 40.20
N PRO A 2 15.75 -21.64 39.22
CA PRO A 2 15.29 -20.33 38.79
C PRO A 2 13.96 -20.46 38.03
N ALA A 3 12.99 -19.59 38.33
CA ALA A 3 11.74 -19.53 37.57
C ALA A 3 12.01 -18.96 36.17
N ILE A 4 11.49 -19.61 35.13
CA ILE A 4 11.54 -19.09 33.76
C ILE A 4 10.58 -17.91 33.69
N THR A 5 11.11 -16.68 33.71
CA THR A 5 10.31 -15.47 33.51
C THR A 5 9.84 -15.40 32.06
N MET A 6 8.72 -16.05 31.78
CA MET A 6 8.09 -16.06 30.45
C MET A 6 7.54 -14.66 30.16
N LYS A 7 8.39 -13.80 29.60
CA LYS A 7 8.10 -12.40 29.28
C LYS A 7 7.12 -12.32 28.09
N CYS A 8 5.85 -12.57 28.37
CA CYS A 8 4.76 -12.38 27.44
C CYS A 8 4.83 -10.94 26.89
N ILE A 9 5.10 -10.80 25.59
CA ILE A 9 5.16 -9.50 24.93
C ILE A 9 3.71 -9.02 24.80
N ALA A 10 3.31 -8.17 25.74
CA ALA A 10 1.95 -7.67 25.83
C ALA A 10 1.51 -7.03 24.50
N HIS A 11 0.26 -7.32 24.12
CA HIS A 11 -0.45 -6.74 22.98
C HIS A 11 -0.12 -5.24 22.86
N GLN A 12 0.70 -4.89 21.86
CA GLN A 12 0.99 -3.49 21.58
C GLN A 12 -0.31 -2.86 21.08
N PRO A 13 -0.89 -1.87 21.77
CA PRO A 13 -2.07 -1.19 21.26
C PRO A 13 -1.69 -0.54 19.92
N ILE A 14 -2.57 -0.60 18.93
CA ILE A 14 -2.24 -0.23 17.54
C ILE A 14 -1.72 1.22 17.40
N GLY A 15 -2.07 2.11 18.35
CA GLY A 15 -1.50 3.44 18.48
C GLY A 15 0.00 3.48 18.77
N ALA A 16 0.55 2.56 19.57
CA ALA A 16 1.97 2.50 19.89
C ALA A 16 2.83 2.14 18.67
N VAL A 17 2.39 1.16 17.88
CA VAL A 17 3.06 0.79 16.61
C VAL A 17 2.99 1.94 15.61
N ARG A 18 1.84 2.63 15.52
CA ARG A 18 1.66 3.81 14.66
C ARG A 18 2.55 4.98 15.07
N GLN A 19 2.64 5.29 16.37
CA GLN A 19 3.52 6.33 16.91
C GLN A 19 5.00 6.00 16.69
N TRP A 20 5.39 4.75 16.91
CA TRP A 20 6.74 4.27 16.62
C TRP A 20 7.10 4.43 15.14
N LEU A 21 6.17 4.10 14.24
CA LEU A 21 6.39 4.24 12.79
C LEU A 21 6.62 5.70 12.40
N PHE A 22 5.76 6.63 12.84
CA PHE A 22 5.95 8.07 12.57
C PHE A 22 7.25 8.65 13.14
N ARG A 23 7.79 8.09 14.23
CA ARG A 23 9.09 8.50 14.81
C ARG A 23 10.31 7.86 14.14
N ARG A 24 10.14 6.92 13.20
CA ARG A 24 11.24 6.15 12.59
C ARG A 24 11.21 6.06 11.06
N ALA A 25 10.08 6.36 10.43
CA ALA A 25 9.92 6.32 8.99
C ALA A 25 9.00 7.45 8.51
N ARG A 26 9.34 8.01 7.34
CA ARG A 26 8.47 8.91 6.58
C ARG A 26 7.50 8.06 5.76
N ILE A 27 6.20 8.33 5.85
CA ILE A 27 5.22 7.66 4.98
C ILE A 27 5.28 8.33 3.59
N ILE A 28 5.48 7.54 2.55
CA ILE A 28 5.61 8.02 1.16
C ILE A 28 4.31 7.78 0.39
N ALA A 29 3.71 6.61 0.55
CA ALA A 29 2.42 6.28 -0.06
C ALA A 29 1.56 5.37 0.81
N THR A 30 0.25 5.46 0.62
CA THR A 30 -0.73 4.49 1.12
C THR A 30 -1.71 4.14 0.01
N VAL A 31 -1.88 2.85 -0.27
CA VAL A 31 -2.81 2.32 -1.27
C VAL A 31 -3.76 1.35 -0.59
N ASP A 32 -5.05 1.67 -0.57
CA ASP A 32 -6.09 0.77 -0.06
C ASP A 32 -6.53 -0.17 -1.20
N LEU A 33 -6.45 -1.48 -0.98
CA LEU A 33 -6.60 -2.47 -2.04
C LEU A 33 -7.94 -3.21 -1.95
N PRO A 34 -8.57 -3.56 -3.09
CA PRO A 34 -9.67 -4.51 -3.11
C PRO A 34 -9.31 -5.84 -2.44
N LYS A 35 -10.31 -6.43 -1.76
CA LYS A 35 -10.18 -7.61 -0.87
C LYS A 35 -9.74 -8.86 -1.62
N GLU A 36 -9.92 -8.83 -2.93
CA GLU A 36 -9.58 -9.82 -3.93
C GLU A 36 -8.05 -10.03 -4.08
N THR A 37 -7.18 -9.26 -3.39
CA THR A 37 -5.77 -9.02 -3.81
C THR A 37 -4.57 -9.60 -2.75
N PHE A 38 -5.29 -10.85 -2.74
CA PHE A 38 -5.10 -12.13 -1.97
C PHE A 38 -6.27 -13.13 -1.92
N ALA A 39 -7.23 -13.10 -2.86
CA ALA A 39 -8.26 -14.15 -2.98
C ALA A 39 -7.63 -15.57 -2.95
N ASP A 40 -6.55 -15.75 -3.71
CA ASP A 40 -5.79 -17.02 -3.83
C ASP A 40 -5.09 -17.45 -2.53
N SER A 41 -4.85 -16.51 -1.60
CA SER A 41 -4.15 -16.75 -0.32
C SER A 41 -5.10 -16.91 0.87
N GLY A 42 -6.39 -17.18 0.60
CA GLY A 42 -7.44 -17.31 1.62
C GLY A 42 -8.18 -16.00 1.94
N GLY A 43 -7.83 -14.89 1.27
CA GLY A 43 -8.45 -13.59 1.44
C GLY A 43 -7.95 -12.78 2.64
N VAL A 44 -7.65 -11.50 2.42
CA VAL A 44 -7.40 -10.53 3.49
C VAL A 44 -8.61 -9.60 3.58
N PRO A 45 -9.23 -9.40 4.75
CA PRO A 45 -10.54 -8.73 4.83
C PRO A 45 -10.50 -7.23 4.48
N ASN A 46 -9.39 -6.53 4.68
CA ASN A 46 -9.10 -5.18 4.18
C ASN A 46 -7.57 -5.08 3.94
N PRO A 47 -7.07 -5.36 2.72
CA PRO A 47 -5.64 -5.28 2.41
C PRO A 47 -5.23 -3.85 2.03
N SER A 48 -4.03 -3.44 2.39
CA SER A 48 -3.44 -2.17 1.94
C SER A 48 -1.93 -2.24 1.88
N VAL A 49 -1.33 -1.41 1.03
CA VAL A 49 0.13 -1.28 0.88
C VAL A 49 0.55 0.09 1.41
N LEU A 50 1.46 0.08 2.38
CA LEU A 50 2.07 1.27 2.95
C LEU A 50 3.55 1.33 2.53
N ILE A 51 3.92 2.34 1.75
CA ILE A 51 5.30 2.57 1.33
C ILE A 51 5.91 3.62 2.26
N VAL A 52 7.04 3.27 2.87
CA VAL A 52 7.73 4.11 3.85
C VAL A 52 9.22 4.25 3.54
N GLU A 53 9.77 5.42 3.80
CA GLU A 53 11.20 5.71 3.74
C GLU A 53 11.78 5.71 5.16
N ARG A 54 12.95 5.11 5.37
CA ARG A 54 13.66 5.18 6.66
C ARG A 54 14.28 6.57 6.82
N LEU A 55 13.98 7.25 7.93
CA LEU A 55 14.56 8.55 8.28
C LEU A 55 16.09 8.49 8.42
N THR A 56 16.77 9.59 8.12
CA THR A 56 18.18 9.79 8.52
C THR A 56 18.31 9.95 10.03
N HIS A 57 19.54 9.97 10.57
CA HIS A 57 19.77 10.19 11.99
C HIS A 57 19.28 11.57 12.44
N GLU A 58 19.52 12.61 11.63
CA GLU A 58 19.06 13.99 11.86
C GLU A 58 17.53 14.08 11.82
N GLU A 59 16.90 13.48 10.80
CA GLU A 59 15.44 13.41 10.68
C GLU A 59 14.80 12.64 11.84
N THR A 60 15.46 11.60 12.36
CA THR A 60 15.01 10.86 13.54
C THR A 60 15.06 11.75 14.79
N GLY A 61 16.12 12.55 14.97
CA GLY A 61 16.19 13.52 16.07
C GLY A 61 15.08 14.59 15.99
N LEU A 62 14.81 15.09 14.78
CA LEU A 62 13.68 16.00 14.55
C LEU A 62 12.33 15.33 14.81
N ALA A 63 12.15 14.06 14.45
CA ALA A 63 10.91 13.31 14.69
C ALA A 63 10.70 12.96 16.18
N GLU A 64 11.78 12.66 16.92
CA GLU A 64 11.69 12.41 18.36
C GLU A 64 11.39 13.70 19.15
N ALA A 65 11.77 14.87 18.63
CA ALA A 65 11.42 16.20 19.12
C ALA A 65 10.10 16.79 18.55
N ASP A 66 9.31 16.00 17.82
CA ASP A 66 8.06 16.41 17.13
C ASP A 66 8.21 17.65 16.21
N ALA A 67 9.40 17.85 15.67
CA ALA A 67 9.82 18.97 14.81
C ALA A 67 10.12 18.56 13.35
N LEU A 68 9.88 17.30 12.97
CA LEU A 68 10.03 16.84 11.58
C LEU A 68 8.96 17.49 10.69
N ALA A 69 9.39 18.14 9.60
CA ALA A 69 8.49 18.76 8.65
C ALA A 69 7.56 17.73 7.95
N PRO A 70 6.27 18.03 7.76
CA PRO A 70 5.34 17.16 7.05
C PRO A 70 5.71 17.06 5.57
N ASN A 71 5.53 15.88 4.99
CA ASN A 71 5.74 15.60 3.57
C ASN A 71 4.42 15.33 2.84
N PRO A 72 4.34 15.54 1.51
CA PRO A 72 3.22 15.04 0.72
C PRO A 72 3.25 13.50 0.71
N VAL A 73 2.07 12.89 0.70
CA VAL A 73 1.87 11.42 0.70
C VAL A 73 0.99 11.06 -0.48
N PHE A 74 1.43 10.11 -1.31
CA PHE A 74 0.60 9.56 -2.39
C PHE A 74 -0.53 8.70 -1.79
N MET A 75 -1.77 8.94 -2.21
CA MET A 75 -2.93 8.17 -1.77
C MET A 75 -3.72 7.67 -2.97
N ALA A 76 -3.98 6.36 -3.02
CA ALA A 76 -4.77 5.75 -4.09
C ALA A 76 -5.71 4.67 -3.54
N ILE A 77 -6.86 4.52 -4.22
CA ILE A 77 -7.86 3.49 -3.95
C ILE A 77 -8.26 2.90 -5.32
N PRO A 78 -7.49 1.95 -5.87
CA PRO A 78 -7.92 1.15 -7.02
C PRO A 78 -9.28 0.50 -6.75
N LYS A 79 -10.16 0.52 -7.74
CA LYS A 79 -11.52 -0.07 -7.66
C LYS A 79 -11.50 -1.53 -8.09
N THR A 80 -10.72 -1.84 -9.11
CA THR A 80 -10.67 -3.15 -9.77
C THR A 80 -9.23 -3.63 -9.89
N VAL A 81 -9.07 -4.96 -9.96
CA VAL A 81 -7.78 -5.67 -9.80
C VAL A 81 -7.67 -6.86 -10.75
N GLY A 82 -8.39 -6.78 -11.88
CA GLY A 82 -8.43 -7.76 -12.94
C GLY A 82 -9.06 -9.09 -12.60
N ARG A 83 -9.68 -9.27 -11.42
CA ARG A 83 -10.19 -10.58 -10.98
C ARG A 83 -11.32 -10.54 -9.94
N ASP A 84 -12.08 -11.64 -9.87
CA ASP A 84 -13.15 -11.85 -8.90
C ASP A 84 -12.68 -12.49 -7.59
N LYS A 85 -13.62 -12.69 -6.65
CA LYS A 85 -13.39 -13.35 -5.34
C LYS A 85 -13.04 -14.83 -5.41
N ARG A 86 -13.03 -15.43 -6.61
CA ARG A 86 -12.68 -16.83 -6.88
C ARG A 86 -11.35 -16.94 -7.66
N GLY A 87 -10.72 -15.81 -8.01
CA GLY A 87 -9.51 -15.75 -8.84
C GLY A 87 -9.77 -15.81 -10.34
N ASN A 88 -11.03 -15.78 -10.81
CA ASN A 88 -11.32 -15.69 -12.24
C ASN A 88 -10.97 -14.28 -12.75
N PRO A 89 -10.40 -14.13 -13.96
CA PRO A 89 -10.13 -12.82 -14.53
C PRO A 89 -11.43 -12.06 -14.83
N VAL A 90 -11.40 -10.74 -14.67
CA VAL A 90 -12.48 -9.80 -14.96
C VAL A 90 -11.99 -8.84 -16.04
N TYR A 91 -12.79 -8.65 -17.08
CA TYR A 91 -12.46 -7.88 -18.27
C TYR A 91 -13.43 -6.72 -18.45
N TYR A 92 -12.97 -5.62 -19.03
CA TYR A 92 -13.80 -4.45 -19.34
C TYR A 92 -14.90 -4.81 -20.33
N LYS A 93 -16.12 -4.31 -20.07
CA LYS A 93 -17.28 -4.47 -20.95
C LYS A 93 -17.93 -3.14 -21.29
N THR A 94 -18.45 -3.01 -22.50
CA THR A 94 -19.23 -1.86 -22.96
C THR A 94 -20.62 -1.83 -22.31
N ALA A 95 -21.38 -0.76 -22.55
CA ALA A 95 -22.78 -0.68 -22.11
C ALA A 95 -23.68 -1.74 -22.74
N GLU A 96 -23.34 -2.24 -23.94
CA GLU A 96 -24.02 -3.38 -24.59
C GLU A 96 -23.56 -4.76 -24.06
N GLY A 97 -22.58 -4.79 -23.14
CA GLY A 97 -22.00 -6.02 -22.59
C GLY A 97 -20.94 -6.69 -23.46
N LEU A 98 -20.54 -6.07 -24.58
CA LEU A 98 -19.43 -6.53 -25.43
C LEU A 98 -18.09 -6.33 -24.72
N GLU A 99 -17.14 -7.23 -24.94
CA GLU A 99 -15.81 -7.15 -24.31
C GLU A 99 -14.94 -6.11 -25.02
N VAL A 100 -14.23 -5.29 -24.24
CA VAL A 100 -13.28 -4.31 -24.76
C VAL A 100 -11.96 -5.03 -24.99
N LEU A 101 -11.40 -4.92 -26.19
CA LEU A 101 -10.10 -5.52 -26.53
C LEU A 101 -8.93 -4.55 -26.28
N ASP A 102 -7.72 -5.10 -26.13
CA ASP A 102 -6.46 -4.36 -26.06
C ASP A 102 -5.79 -4.20 -27.45
N GLU A 103 -4.56 -3.67 -27.47
CA GLU A 103 -3.78 -3.45 -28.70
C GLU A 103 -3.42 -4.74 -29.47
N LYS A 104 -3.55 -5.92 -28.85
CA LYS A 104 -3.26 -7.24 -29.43
C LYS A 104 -4.53 -7.97 -29.88
N LEU A 105 -5.70 -7.38 -29.65
CA LEU A 105 -7.03 -7.99 -29.79
C LEU A 105 -7.36 -9.02 -28.71
N ASP A 106 -6.65 -9.02 -27.57
CA ASP A 106 -6.99 -9.82 -26.39
C ASP A 106 -8.01 -9.07 -25.51
N PRO A 107 -8.91 -9.76 -24.76
CA PRO A 107 -9.82 -9.10 -23.83
C PRO A 107 -9.07 -8.27 -22.76
N ARG A 108 -9.38 -6.97 -22.68
CA ARG A 108 -8.70 -6.02 -21.80
C ARG A 108 -9.11 -6.25 -20.35
N LEU A 109 -8.14 -6.60 -19.51
CA LEU A 109 -8.32 -6.81 -18.07
C LEU A 109 -8.80 -5.53 -17.36
N ASP A 110 -9.76 -5.67 -16.44
CA ASP A 110 -10.30 -4.60 -15.60
C ASP A 110 -9.46 -4.45 -14.32
N ASP A 111 -8.25 -3.90 -14.48
CA ASP A 111 -7.24 -3.76 -13.42
C ASP A 111 -6.72 -2.32 -13.33
N ASP A 112 -6.98 -1.65 -12.20
CA ASP A 112 -6.47 -0.31 -11.91
C ASP A 112 -5.01 -0.33 -11.41
N LEU A 113 -4.47 -1.47 -10.97
CA LEU A 113 -3.16 -1.54 -10.30
C LEU A 113 -1.98 -1.07 -11.18
N PRO A 114 -1.89 -1.41 -12.47
CA PRO A 114 -0.84 -0.88 -13.34
C PRO A 114 -0.90 0.65 -13.49
N LEU A 115 -2.11 1.22 -13.49
CA LEU A 115 -2.30 2.68 -13.56
C LEU A 115 -1.87 3.34 -12.24
N VAL A 116 -2.26 2.79 -11.10
CA VAL A 116 -1.83 3.27 -9.77
C VAL A 116 -0.31 3.18 -9.61
N ALA A 117 0.32 2.12 -10.10
CA ALA A 117 1.78 1.97 -10.10
C ALA A 117 2.46 3.02 -11.01
N GLY A 118 1.88 3.31 -12.19
CA GLY A 118 2.33 4.38 -13.08
C GLY A 118 2.25 5.76 -12.42
N TYR A 119 1.07 6.13 -11.92
CA TYR A 119 0.85 7.41 -11.22
C TYR A 119 1.73 7.58 -9.99
N PHE A 120 1.99 6.51 -9.23
CA PHE A 120 2.96 6.55 -8.14
C PHE A 120 4.40 6.80 -8.65
N GLY A 121 4.79 6.10 -9.72
CA GLY A 121 6.10 6.27 -10.36
C GLY A 121 6.34 7.67 -10.92
N ASP A 122 5.30 8.34 -11.43
CA ASP A 122 5.38 9.73 -11.89
C ASP A 122 5.37 10.72 -10.72
N TRP A 123 4.47 10.55 -9.75
CA TRP A 123 4.43 11.37 -8.54
C TRP A 123 5.75 11.35 -7.75
N VAL A 124 6.44 10.20 -7.69
CA VAL A 124 7.77 10.10 -7.06
C VAL A 124 8.84 10.96 -7.76
N LYS A 125 8.73 11.17 -9.09
CA LYS A 125 9.60 12.07 -9.86
C LYS A 125 9.26 13.52 -9.56
N GLU A 126 7.97 13.88 -9.59
CA GLU A 126 7.49 15.24 -9.33
C GLU A 126 7.78 15.72 -7.90
N ALA A 127 7.57 14.84 -6.90
CA ALA A 127 7.82 15.14 -5.49
C ALA A 127 9.32 15.12 -5.12
N GLY A 128 10.21 14.67 -6.01
CA GLY A 128 11.66 14.64 -5.77
C GLY A 128 12.12 13.66 -4.68
N ILE A 129 11.30 12.67 -4.33
CA ILE A 129 11.44 11.82 -3.13
C ILE A 129 12.56 10.76 -3.25
N VAL A 130 13.15 10.56 -4.43
CA VAL A 130 14.19 9.53 -4.66
C VAL A 130 15.52 9.90 -4.01
N ARG A 131 15.74 9.46 -2.76
CA ARG A 131 17.09 9.18 -2.26
C ARG A 131 17.65 7.98 -3.02
N ARG A 132 18.86 8.13 -3.57
CA ARG A 132 19.56 7.14 -4.42
C ARG A 132 20.54 6.30 -3.62
#